data_AF-A0A511YQK8-F1
#
_entry.id   AF-A0A511YQK8-F1
#
_cell.length_a   1.000
_cell.length_b   1.000
_cell.length_c   1.000
_cell.angle_alpha   90.00
_cell.angle_beta   90.00
_cell.angle_gamma   90.00
#
_symmetry.space_group_name_H-M   'P 1'
#
loop_
_entity.id
_entity.type
_entity.pdbx_description
1 polymer ?
#
loop_
_entity_poly.entity_id
_entity_poly.type
_entity_poly.pdbx_seq_one_letter_code
_entity_poly.pdbx_strand_id
1 'polypeptide(L)'
;MITFQDKVKIRRVFFHELGHYISAKLNQKYYTGFGSEYIKIYPCENKFDEFCGKTEPNIPADYDNSSIFWERIAEALISSIYGCIFQSYFSNSSTLDFCFEHFGVDDMLKHNGIIANHRLGHYKKFQLNQLYNRHYQEIFTSNILDELRTIDYLALLIPIENEFDSFFVNLIELDNDLKEFVENYCDFYQKFVDDVRKIIIEK
;
A
#
# COMPACT_ATOMS: atom_id res chain seq x y z
N MET A 1 22.75 -14.87 -5.51
CA MET A 1 22.65 -14.23 -6.85
C MET A 1 21.19 -14.30 -7.22
N ILE A 2 20.54 -13.15 -7.39
CA ILE A 2 19.09 -13.05 -7.64
C ILE A 2 18.76 -13.70 -8.98
N THR A 3 17.91 -14.73 -8.98
CA THR A 3 17.47 -15.42 -10.20
C THR A 3 16.42 -14.60 -10.96
N PHE A 4 16.08 -15.00 -12.18
CA PHE A 4 14.97 -14.37 -12.91
C PHE A 4 13.63 -14.51 -12.17
N GLN A 5 13.38 -15.66 -11.54
CA GLN A 5 12.15 -15.89 -10.78
C GLN A 5 12.09 -14.98 -9.55
N ASP A 6 13.23 -14.79 -8.86
CA ASP A 6 13.32 -13.88 -7.73
C ASP A 6 13.04 -12.44 -8.17
N LYS A 7 13.57 -12.00 -9.32
CA LYS A 7 13.27 -10.67 -9.87
C LYS A 7 11.78 -10.43 -10.03
N VAL A 8 11.01 -11.42 -10.51
CA VAL A 8 9.56 -11.30 -10.68
C VAL A 8 8.84 -11.19 -9.34
N LYS A 9 9.23 -12.02 -8.36
CA LYS A 9 8.65 -12.01 -7.00
C LYS A 9 8.96 -10.70 -6.28
N ILE A 10 10.22 -10.28 -6.30
CA ILE A 10 10.68 -9.00 -5.74
C ILE A 10 9.93 -7.84 -6.41
N ARG A 11 9.75 -7.85 -7.75
CA ARG A 11 8.99 -6.82 -8.46
C ARG A 11 7.56 -6.72 -7.92
N ARG A 12 6.88 -7.85 -7.77
CA ARG A 12 5.51 -7.91 -7.24
C ARG A 12 5.45 -7.29 -5.84
N VAL A 13 6.35 -7.70 -4.95
CA VAL A 13 6.42 -7.18 -3.58
C VAL A 13 6.77 -5.70 -3.56
N PHE A 14 7.73 -5.26 -4.37
CA PHE A 14 8.11 -3.86 -4.47
C PHE A 14 6.91 -2.97 -4.82
N PHE A 15 6.12 -3.34 -5.83
CA PHE A 15 4.94 -2.56 -6.20
C PHE A 15 3.82 -2.62 -5.15
N HIS A 16 3.71 -3.71 -4.40
CA HIS A 16 2.81 -3.78 -3.24
C HIS A 16 3.24 -2.77 -2.16
N GLU A 17 4.50 -2.80 -1.74
CA GLU A 17 5.01 -1.86 -0.74
C GLU A 17 5.00 -0.41 -1.24
N LEU A 18 5.24 -0.18 -2.53
CA LEU A 18 5.12 1.14 -3.15
C LEU A 18 3.72 1.73 -2.97
N GLY A 19 2.67 0.91 -3.09
CA GLY A 19 1.30 1.34 -2.84
C GLY A 19 1.11 1.85 -1.41
N HIS A 20 1.58 1.10 -0.41
CA HIS A 20 1.55 1.54 0.99
C HIS A 20 2.35 2.81 1.21
N TYR A 21 3.55 2.88 0.63
CA TYR A 21 4.45 4.01 0.75
C TYR A 21 3.83 5.30 0.20
N ILE A 22 3.26 5.25 -1.01
CA ILE A 22 2.59 6.41 -1.62
C ILE A 22 1.39 6.85 -0.80
N SER A 23 0.58 5.91 -0.30
CA SER A 23 -0.53 6.22 0.60
C SER A 23 -0.04 6.89 1.88
N ALA A 24 1.03 6.39 2.50
CA ALA A 24 1.62 6.96 3.71
C ALA A 24 2.17 8.37 3.45
N LYS A 25 2.83 8.60 2.31
CA LYS A 25 3.38 9.89 1.88
C LYS A 25 2.27 10.93 1.65
N LEU A 26 1.19 10.55 0.95
CA LEU A 26 0.04 11.42 0.75
C LEU A 26 -0.68 11.74 2.07
N ASN A 27 -0.81 10.76 2.95
CA ASN A 27 -1.37 10.97 4.29
C ASN A 27 -0.52 11.89 5.15
N GLN A 28 0.81 11.81 5.07
CA GLN A 28 1.71 12.74 5.77
C GLN A 28 1.57 14.17 5.24
N LYS A 29 1.40 14.33 3.92
CA LYS A 29 1.35 15.66 3.27
C LYS A 29 0.01 16.37 3.49
N TYR A 30 -1.12 15.65 3.46
CA TYR A 30 -2.45 16.26 3.41
C TYR A 30 -3.36 15.94 4.60
N TYR A 31 -2.99 14.98 5.43
CA TYR A 31 -3.79 14.50 6.55
C TYR A 31 -2.92 14.29 7.79
N THR A 32 -3.44 13.58 8.80
CA THR A 32 -2.69 13.22 10.01
C THR A 32 -1.95 11.89 9.78
N GLY A 33 -1.01 11.86 8.84
CA GLY A 33 -0.17 10.69 8.53
C GLY A 33 1.27 10.84 9.02
N PHE A 34 1.97 9.72 9.14
CA PHE A 34 3.36 9.69 9.64
C PHE A 34 4.41 9.52 8.53
N GLY A 35 3.99 9.19 7.30
CA GLY A 35 4.91 8.76 6.26
C GLY A 35 5.50 7.38 6.57
N SER A 36 6.61 7.06 5.91
CA SER A 36 7.30 5.78 6.07
C SER A 36 8.74 5.98 6.47
N GLU A 37 9.22 5.16 7.40
CA GLU A 37 10.63 5.11 7.82
C GLU A 37 11.47 4.29 6.84
N TYR A 38 10.98 3.11 6.46
CA TYR A 38 11.65 2.24 5.49
C TYR A 38 10.66 1.36 4.74
N ILE A 39 11.11 0.84 3.59
CA ILE A 39 10.53 -0.32 2.92
C ILE A 39 11.59 -1.43 2.94
N LYS A 40 11.22 -2.62 3.41
CA LYS A 40 12.05 -3.81 3.43
C LYS A 40 11.43 -4.91 2.59
N ILE A 41 12.25 -5.61 1.79
CA ILE A 41 11.86 -6.81 1.03
C ILE A 41 12.76 -7.95 1.50
N TYR A 42 12.18 -9.08 1.87
CA TYR A 42 12.90 -10.19 2.52
C TYR A 42 12.24 -11.54 2.22
N PRO A 43 12.94 -12.67 2.38
CA PRO A 43 12.35 -14.00 2.21
C PRO A 43 11.23 -14.24 3.24
N CYS A 44 10.09 -14.77 2.81
CA CYS A 44 8.99 -15.07 3.72
C CYS A 44 9.33 -16.23 4.67
N GLU A 45 9.10 -16.05 5.96
CA GLU A 45 9.34 -17.10 6.97
C GLU A 45 8.48 -18.35 6.74
N ASN A 46 7.25 -18.17 6.24
CA ASN A 46 6.23 -19.22 6.13
C ASN A 46 5.99 -19.75 4.70
N LYS A 47 6.72 -19.23 3.70
CA LYS A 47 6.58 -19.62 2.29
C LYS A 47 7.97 -19.81 1.68
N PHE A 48 8.37 -21.07 1.54
CA PHE A 48 9.65 -21.40 0.89
C PHE A 48 9.67 -20.86 -0.54
N ASP A 49 10.76 -20.21 -0.93
CA ASP A 49 10.93 -19.60 -2.26
C ASP A 49 9.92 -18.45 -2.54
N GLU A 50 9.61 -17.62 -1.54
CA GLU A 50 8.78 -16.43 -1.74
C GLU A 50 9.35 -15.21 -1.00
N PHE A 51 9.07 -14.02 -1.52
CA PHE A 51 9.43 -12.74 -0.90
C PHE A 51 8.22 -12.07 -0.26
N CYS A 52 8.48 -11.43 0.88
CA CYS A 52 7.57 -10.64 1.68
C CYS A 52 8.09 -9.20 1.73
N GLY A 53 7.18 -8.26 1.96
CA GLY A 53 7.47 -6.84 2.05
C GLY A 53 7.01 -6.27 3.39
N LYS A 54 7.60 -5.15 3.76
CA LYS A 54 7.18 -4.36 4.91
C LYS A 54 7.47 -2.88 4.69
N THR A 55 6.42 -2.07 4.74
CA THR A 55 6.50 -0.61 4.84
C THR A 55 6.28 -0.19 6.30
N GLU A 56 7.34 0.25 6.97
CA GLU A 56 7.24 0.71 8.36
C GLU A 56 6.86 2.19 8.43
N PRO A 57 5.83 2.56 9.21
CA PRO A 57 5.49 3.97 9.42
C PRO A 57 6.48 4.67 10.35
N ASN A 58 6.76 5.96 10.10
CA ASN A 58 7.62 6.78 10.97
C ASN A 58 6.85 7.34 12.18
N ILE A 59 6.45 6.46 13.10
CA ILE A 59 5.65 6.81 14.28
C ILE A 59 6.55 7.38 15.39
N PRO A 60 6.25 8.56 15.97
CA PRO A 60 6.98 9.08 17.13
C PRO A 60 6.92 8.12 18.33
N ALA A 61 8.03 7.98 19.08
CA ALA A 61 8.13 7.06 20.21
C ALA A 61 7.05 7.26 21.29
N ASP A 62 6.58 8.49 21.47
CA ASP A 62 5.59 8.87 22.48
C ASP A 62 4.14 8.78 21.95
N TYR A 63 3.94 8.36 20.69
CA TYR A 63 2.62 8.30 20.09
C TYR A 63 1.88 7.02 20.49
N ASP A 64 0.73 7.18 21.16
CA ASP A 64 -0.15 6.06 21.47
C ASP A 64 -0.84 5.54 20.20
N ASN A 65 -0.36 4.41 19.71
CA ASN A 65 -0.92 3.72 18.55
C ASN A 65 -1.90 2.60 18.93
N SER A 66 -2.33 2.52 20.20
CA SER A 66 -3.24 1.46 20.67
C SER A 66 -4.64 1.57 20.06
N SER A 67 -5.03 2.76 19.60
CA SER A 67 -6.29 2.97 18.88
C SER A 67 -6.15 4.01 17.77
N ILE A 68 -6.80 3.74 16.65
CA ILE A 68 -6.90 4.71 15.55
C ILE A 68 -8.03 5.68 15.91
N PHE A 69 -7.73 6.97 15.91
CA PHE A 69 -8.76 7.99 16.13
C PHE A 69 -9.79 7.99 15.00
N TRP A 70 -11.05 8.33 15.32
CA TRP A 70 -12.16 8.27 14.37
C TRP A 70 -11.90 9.07 13.09
N GLU A 71 -11.22 10.20 13.24
CA GLU A 71 -10.84 11.12 12.18
C GLU A 71 -9.84 10.53 11.19
N ARG A 72 -9.15 9.44 11.55
CA ARG A 72 -8.08 8.79 10.77
C ARG A 72 -8.50 7.44 10.16
N ILE A 73 -9.75 7.01 10.38
CA ILE A 73 -10.22 5.69 9.94
C ILE A 73 -10.15 5.58 8.41
N ALA A 74 -10.50 6.63 7.68
CA ALA A 74 -10.51 6.60 6.22
C ALA A 74 -9.10 6.38 5.66
N GLU A 75 -8.12 7.15 6.14
CA GLU A 75 -6.71 7.08 5.78
C GLU A 75 -6.13 5.70 6.15
N ALA A 76 -6.51 5.16 7.31
CA ALA A 76 -6.07 3.84 7.74
C ALA A 76 -6.64 2.71 6.84
N LEU A 77 -7.93 2.76 6.50
CA LEU A 77 -8.58 1.79 5.61
C LEU A 77 -7.99 1.85 4.19
N ILE A 78 -7.73 3.06 3.69
CA ILE A 78 -7.13 3.25 2.36
C ILE A 78 -5.69 2.75 2.36
N SER A 79 -4.92 3.09 3.40
CA SER A 79 -3.53 2.65 3.50
C SER A 79 -3.39 1.13 3.59
N SER A 80 -4.37 0.43 4.16
CA SER A 80 -4.35 -1.05 4.24
C SER A 80 -4.77 -1.75 2.95
N ILE A 81 -5.23 -1.04 1.92
CA ILE A 81 -5.60 -1.66 0.62
C ILE A 81 -4.74 -1.19 -0.54
N TYR A 82 -4.00 -0.10 -0.36
CA TYR A 82 -3.25 0.54 -1.45
C TYR A 82 -2.12 -0.33 -1.99
N GLY A 83 -1.49 -1.16 -1.14
CA GLY A 83 -0.53 -2.15 -1.61
C GLY A 83 -1.16 -3.17 -2.55
N CYS A 84 -2.36 -3.65 -2.22
CA CYS A 84 -3.10 -4.53 -3.11
C CYS A 84 -3.60 -3.88 -4.40
N ILE A 85 -3.98 -2.60 -4.37
CA ILE A 85 -4.33 -1.84 -5.58
C ILE A 85 -3.15 -1.82 -6.55
N PHE A 86 -1.97 -1.44 -6.06
CA PHE A 86 -0.77 -1.34 -6.89
C PHE A 86 -0.34 -2.71 -7.38
N GLN A 87 -0.27 -3.71 -6.49
CA GLN A 87 0.14 -5.05 -6.88
C GLN A 87 -0.75 -5.64 -7.98
N SER A 88 -2.08 -5.51 -7.85
CA SER A 88 -3.03 -6.00 -8.85
C SER A 88 -2.84 -5.29 -10.19
N TYR A 89 -2.64 -3.96 -10.18
CA TYR A 89 -2.37 -3.18 -11.40
C TYR A 89 -1.09 -3.64 -12.11
N PHE A 90 0.04 -3.73 -11.40
CA PHE A 90 1.34 -4.11 -12.00
C PHE A 90 1.46 -5.59 -12.32
N SER A 91 0.53 -6.41 -11.84
CA SER A 91 0.34 -7.81 -12.24
C SER A 91 -0.63 -7.97 -13.42
N ASN A 92 -1.16 -6.85 -13.95
CA ASN A 92 -2.17 -6.81 -15.01
C ASN A 92 -3.45 -7.62 -14.66
N SER A 93 -3.83 -7.65 -13.39
CA SER A 93 -5.10 -8.22 -12.95
C SER A 93 -6.24 -7.24 -13.24
N SER A 94 -7.36 -7.70 -13.79
CA SER A 94 -8.55 -6.86 -13.94
C SER A 94 -9.34 -6.70 -12.64
N THR A 95 -8.96 -7.39 -11.56
CA THR A 95 -9.65 -7.35 -10.25
C THR A 95 -8.70 -7.04 -9.10
N LEU A 96 -9.24 -6.40 -8.06
CA LEU A 96 -8.52 -6.15 -6.82
C LEU A 96 -8.31 -7.44 -6.00
N ASP A 97 -9.22 -8.40 -6.14
CA ASP A 97 -9.24 -9.67 -5.40
C ASP A 97 -7.95 -10.48 -5.58
N PHE A 98 -7.28 -10.37 -6.73
CA PHE A 98 -6.01 -11.05 -7.02
C PHE A 98 -4.97 -10.89 -5.90
N CYS A 99 -4.80 -9.68 -5.37
CA CYS A 99 -3.86 -9.47 -4.27
C CYS A 99 -4.38 -10.09 -2.97
N PHE A 100 -5.62 -9.81 -2.58
CA PHE A 100 -6.17 -10.26 -1.30
C PHE A 100 -6.24 -11.78 -1.18
N GLU A 101 -6.48 -12.49 -2.28
CA GLU A 101 -6.57 -13.96 -2.29
C GLU A 101 -5.21 -14.66 -2.19
N HIS A 102 -4.12 -14.02 -2.61
CA HIS A 102 -2.83 -14.69 -2.77
C HIS A 102 -1.70 -14.13 -1.90
N PHE A 103 -1.69 -12.81 -1.68
CA PHE A 103 -0.52 -12.10 -1.12
C PHE A 103 -0.88 -11.11 -0.01
N GLY A 104 -2.01 -10.41 -0.08
CA GLY A 104 -2.42 -9.33 0.83
C GLY A 104 -3.30 -9.79 2.00
N VAL A 105 -3.04 -10.95 2.58
CA VAL A 105 -3.84 -11.46 3.70
C VAL A 105 -3.70 -10.55 4.93
N ASP A 106 -2.49 -10.10 5.24
CA ASP A 106 -2.23 -9.23 6.40
C ASP A 106 -2.88 -7.85 6.23
N ASP A 107 -2.85 -7.30 5.02
CA ASP A 107 -3.59 -6.10 4.61
C ASP A 107 -5.09 -6.25 4.83
N MET A 108 -5.66 -7.36 4.37
CA MET A 108 -7.07 -7.65 4.55
C MET A 108 -7.43 -7.84 6.03
N LEU A 109 -6.56 -8.46 6.83
CA LEU A 109 -6.76 -8.63 8.27
C LEU A 109 -6.71 -7.27 8.99
N LYS A 110 -5.74 -6.42 8.66
CA LYS A 110 -5.62 -5.05 9.18
C LYS A 110 -6.87 -4.23 8.83
N HIS A 111 -7.30 -4.28 7.58
CA HIS A 111 -8.51 -3.62 7.09
C HIS A 111 -9.76 -4.07 7.85
N ASN A 112 -9.97 -5.38 7.96
CA ASN A 112 -11.11 -5.95 8.69
C ASN A 112 -11.04 -5.62 10.20
N GLY A 113 -9.83 -5.58 10.77
CA GLY A 113 -9.59 -5.16 12.15
C GLY A 113 -10.05 -3.72 12.40
N ILE A 114 -9.77 -2.79 11.47
CA ILE A 114 -10.24 -1.40 11.55
C ILE A 114 -11.77 -1.35 11.54
N ILE A 115 -12.42 -2.07 10.62
CA ILE A 115 -13.89 -2.15 10.52
C ILE A 115 -14.51 -2.66 11.82
N ALA A 116 -13.95 -3.75 12.37
CA ALA A 116 -14.44 -4.40 13.57
C ALA A 116 -14.26 -3.51 14.81
N ASN A 117 -13.06 -2.96 15.02
CA ASN A 117 -12.73 -2.14 16.17
C ASN A 117 -13.57 -0.85 16.24
N HIS A 118 -13.96 -0.30 15.09
CA HIS A 118 -14.80 0.90 14.99
C HIS A 118 -16.27 0.61 14.75
N ARG A 119 -16.68 -0.67 14.80
CA ARG A 119 -18.07 -1.11 14.69
C ARG A 119 -18.81 -0.55 13.48
N LEU A 120 -18.14 -0.44 12.33
CA LEU A 120 -18.74 0.10 11.10
C LEU A 120 -19.89 -0.78 10.56
N GLY A 121 -19.91 -2.06 10.95
CA GLY A 121 -20.98 -3.00 10.60
C GLY A 121 -20.90 -3.52 9.16
N HIS A 122 -21.73 -4.53 8.86
CA HIS A 122 -21.69 -5.23 7.58
C HIS A 122 -22.11 -4.36 6.38
N TYR A 123 -23.06 -3.45 6.58
CA TYR A 123 -23.54 -2.57 5.51
C TYR A 123 -22.45 -1.62 5.01
N LYS A 124 -21.76 -0.92 5.91
CA LYS A 124 -20.64 -0.03 5.54
C LYS A 124 -19.48 -0.83 4.94
N LYS A 125 -19.16 -2.01 5.49
CA LYS A 125 -18.16 -2.90 4.89
C LYS A 125 -18.49 -3.22 3.43
N PHE A 126 -19.75 -3.53 3.14
CA PHE A 126 -20.20 -3.78 1.77
C PHE A 126 -20.06 -2.55 0.86
N GLN A 127 -20.49 -1.37 1.31
CA GLN A 127 -20.33 -0.12 0.56
C GLN A 127 -18.86 0.22 0.29
N LEU A 128 -17.98 0.04 1.29
CA LEU A 128 -16.54 0.22 1.16
C LEU A 128 -15.97 -0.72 0.10
N ASN A 129 -16.32 -2.00 0.13
CA ASN A 129 -15.86 -2.96 -0.89
C ASN A 129 -16.32 -2.59 -2.31
N GLN A 130 -17.53 -2.06 -2.47
CA GLN A 130 -18.00 -1.55 -3.77
C GLN A 130 -17.20 -0.33 -4.21
N LEU A 131 -16.92 0.59 -3.29
CA LEU A 131 -16.13 1.78 -3.57
C LEU A 131 -14.69 1.41 -3.96
N TYR A 132 -14.05 0.47 -3.26
CA TYR A 132 -12.69 0.02 -3.56
C TYR A 132 -12.59 -0.62 -4.94
N ASN A 133 -13.54 -1.48 -5.29
CA ASN A 133 -13.58 -2.07 -6.63
C ASN A 133 -13.78 -1.02 -7.71
N ARG A 134 -14.66 -0.04 -7.50
CA ARG A 134 -14.86 1.07 -8.44
C ARG A 134 -13.57 1.89 -8.60
N HIS A 135 -12.95 2.28 -7.49
CA HIS A 135 -11.70 3.02 -7.50
C HIS A 135 -10.58 2.26 -8.23
N TYR A 136 -10.46 0.96 -7.98
CA TYR A 136 -9.52 0.10 -8.70
C TYR A 136 -9.80 0.06 -10.20
N GLN A 137 -11.06 -0.07 -10.62
CA GLN A 137 -11.42 -0.01 -12.05
C GLN A 137 -11.08 1.34 -12.68
N GLU A 138 -11.29 2.45 -11.96
CA GLU A 138 -10.90 3.78 -12.43
C GLU A 138 -9.37 3.87 -12.65
N ILE A 139 -8.57 3.37 -11.70
CA ILE A 139 -7.12 3.27 -11.84
C ILE A 139 -6.73 2.41 -13.05
N PHE A 140 -7.29 1.20 -13.15
CA PHE A 140 -6.95 0.22 -14.17
C PHE A 140 -7.31 0.69 -15.58
N THR A 141 -8.44 1.37 -15.75
CA THR A 141 -8.91 1.83 -17.07
C THR A 141 -8.30 3.17 -17.51
N SER A 142 -7.96 4.05 -16.57
CA SER A 142 -7.30 5.33 -16.88
C SER A 142 -5.80 5.20 -17.11
N ASN A 143 -5.21 4.05 -16.75
CA ASN A 143 -3.77 3.80 -16.77
C ASN A 143 -2.95 4.82 -15.96
N ILE A 144 -3.53 5.40 -14.91
CA ILE A 144 -2.91 6.48 -14.14
C ILE A 144 -1.58 6.06 -13.46
N LEU A 145 -1.34 4.76 -13.29
CA LEU A 145 -0.10 4.24 -12.69
C LEU A 145 0.95 3.82 -13.73
N ASP A 146 0.72 4.01 -15.03
CA ASP A 146 1.64 3.53 -16.08
C ASP A 146 3.02 4.20 -16.04
N GLU A 147 3.10 5.47 -15.63
CA GLU A 147 4.40 6.13 -15.50
C GLU A 147 5.31 5.46 -14.47
N LEU A 148 4.75 4.84 -13.43
CA LEU A 148 5.54 4.12 -12.43
C LEU A 148 6.14 2.81 -12.98
N ARG A 149 5.73 2.34 -14.17
CA ARG A 149 6.36 1.17 -14.81
C ARG A 149 7.81 1.43 -15.19
N THR A 150 8.22 2.69 -15.32
CA THR A 150 9.60 3.06 -15.67
C THR A 150 10.56 3.02 -14.49
N ILE A 151 10.07 2.86 -13.26
CA ILE A 151 10.92 2.74 -12.07
C ILE A 151 11.77 1.47 -12.17
N ASP A 152 13.09 1.64 -12.15
CA ASP A 152 14.02 0.52 -12.03
C ASP A 152 14.11 0.05 -10.58
N TYR A 153 13.14 -0.77 -10.19
CA TYR A 153 13.03 -1.29 -8.83
C TYR A 153 14.28 -2.05 -8.37
N LEU A 154 15.09 -2.62 -9.27
CA LEU A 154 16.31 -3.33 -8.90
C LEU A 154 17.44 -2.38 -8.55
N ALA A 155 17.53 -1.23 -9.23
CA ALA A 155 18.50 -0.19 -8.91
C ALA A 155 18.24 0.42 -7.52
N LEU A 156 16.99 0.41 -7.06
CA LEU A 156 16.59 0.92 -5.76
C LEU A 156 16.88 -0.04 -4.59
N LEU A 157 17.31 -1.28 -4.83
CA LEU A 157 17.53 -2.25 -3.75
C LEU A 157 18.91 -2.12 -3.13
N ILE A 158 18.94 -1.87 -1.82
CA ILE A 158 20.14 -1.83 -0.99
C ILE A 158 20.20 -3.14 -0.19
N PRO A 159 21.19 -4.02 -0.42
CA PRO A 159 21.35 -5.26 0.36
C PRO A 159 21.57 -4.98 1.85
N ILE A 160 20.97 -5.81 2.70
CA ILE A 160 21.14 -5.73 4.15
C ILE A 160 22.31 -6.62 4.57
N GLU A 161 23.28 -6.05 5.28
CA GLU A 161 24.42 -6.82 5.79
C GLU A 161 23.96 -7.93 6.74
N ASN A 162 24.47 -9.15 6.53
CA ASN A 162 24.18 -10.35 7.32
C ASN A 162 22.76 -10.91 7.21
N GLU A 163 21.91 -10.39 6.30
CA GLU A 163 20.61 -10.99 5.98
C GLU A 163 20.62 -11.51 4.55
N PHE A 164 20.36 -12.81 4.37
CA PHE A 164 20.37 -13.42 3.04
C PHE A 164 19.16 -12.95 2.22
N ASP A 165 19.43 -12.52 0.98
CA ASP A 165 18.44 -12.03 0.01
C ASP A 165 17.42 -11.03 0.60
N SER A 166 17.88 -10.16 1.50
CA SER A 166 17.06 -9.12 2.12
C SER A 166 17.56 -7.73 1.74
N PHE A 167 16.63 -6.83 1.49
CA PHE A 167 16.90 -5.52 0.89
C PHE A 167 16.10 -4.43 1.58
N PHE A 168 16.72 -3.26 1.77
CA PHE A 168 16.00 -2.01 1.92
C PHE A 168 15.79 -1.36 0.55
N VAL A 169 14.72 -0.59 0.40
CA VAL A 169 14.55 0.30 -0.76
C VAL A 169 15.21 1.64 -0.46
N ASN A 170 15.97 2.17 -1.42
CA ASN A 170 16.55 3.50 -1.35
C ASN A 170 15.45 4.57 -1.44
N LEU A 171 14.92 5.00 -0.29
CA LEU A 171 13.81 5.95 -0.24
C LEU A 171 14.17 7.33 -0.81
N ILE A 172 15.45 7.74 -0.76
CA ILE A 172 15.89 9.03 -1.32
C ILE A 172 15.76 9.04 -2.84
N GLU A 173 16.23 7.98 -3.50
CA GLU A 173 16.11 7.83 -4.95
C GLU A 173 14.64 7.62 -5.36
N LEU A 174 13.92 6.77 -4.62
CA LEU A 174 12.50 6.55 -4.85
C LEU A 174 11.69 7.86 -4.73
N ASP A 175 12.00 8.71 -3.75
CA ASP A 175 11.34 10.00 -3.58
C ASP A 175 11.52 10.94 -4.76
N ASN A 176 12.71 10.91 -5.37
CA ASN A 176 13.00 11.69 -6.57
C ASN A 176 12.21 11.16 -7.77
N ASP A 177 12.16 9.84 -7.96
CA ASP A 177 11.42 9.18 -9.03
C ASP A 177 9.90 9.41 -8.92
N LEU A 178 9.38 9.52 -7.69
CA LEU A 178 7.95 9.67 -7.43
C LEU A 178 7.47 11.13 -7.35
N LYS A 179 8.37 12.12 -7.44
CA LYS A 179 8.03 13.51 -7.09
C LYS A 179 6.86 14.05 -7.92
N GLU A 180 6.95 13.94 -9.24
CA GLU A 180 5.92 14.43 -10.16
C GLU A 180 4.64 13.59 -10.06
N PHE A 181 4.77 12.26 -10.00
CA PHE A 181 3.62 11.36 -9.82
C PHE A 181 2.79 11.73 -8.60
N VAL A 182 3.42 11.89 -7.43
CA VAL A 182 2.72 12.17 -6.17
C VAL A 182 2.02 13.53 -6.20
N GLU A 183 2.58 14.51 -6.91
CA GLU A 183 1.94 15.82 -7.11
C GLU A 183 0.72 15.71 -8.02
N ASN A 184 0.78 14.93 -9.09
CA ASN A 184 -0.34 14.75 -10.02
C ASN A 184 -1.43 13.81 -9.49
N TYR A 185 -1.05 12.81 -8.70
CA TYR A 185 -1.95 11.78 -8.16
C TYR A 185 -2.72 12.26 -6.92
N CYS A 186 -2.33 13.37 -6.30
CA CYS A 186 -2.89 13.77 -5.01
C CYS A 186 -4.41 14.03 -5.04
N ASP A 187 -4.92 14.71 -6.06
CA ASP A 187 -6.36 15.01 -6.16
C ASP A 187 -7.19 13.73 -6.29
N PHE A 188 -6.66 12.76 -7.05
CA PHE A 188 -7.30 11.45 -7.21
C PHE A 188 -7.34 10.68 -5.88
N TYR A 189 -6.25 10.69 -5.13
CA TYR A 189 -6.18 10.10 -3.79
C TYR A 189 -7.11 10.81 -2.79
N GLN A 190 -7.10 12.14 -2.74
CA GLN A 190 -7.91 12.92 -1.80
C GLN A 190 -9.41 12.70 -2.02
N LYS A 191 -9.84 12.67 -3.29
CA LYS A 191 -11.23 12.32 -3.64
C LYS A 191 -11.62 10.95 -3.08
N PHE A 192 -10.72 9.97 -3.17
CA PHE A 192 -10.99 8.63 -2.64
C PHE A 192 -11.09 8.61 -1.11
N VAL A 193 -10.22 9.35 -0.41
CA VAL A 193 -10.32 9.55 1.05
C VAL A 193 -11.68 10.15 1.42
N ASP A 194 -12.12 11.18 0.71
CA ASP A 194 -13.39 11.83 1.00
C ASP A 194 -14.59 10.93 0.73
N ASP A 195 -14.56 10.11 -0.31
CA ASP A 195 -15.61 9.13 -0.60
C ASP A 195 -15.67 8.02 0.47
N VAL A 196 -14.51 7.57 0.99
CA VAL A 196 -14.47 6.64 2.14
C VAL A 196 -15.02 7.29 3.41
N ARG A 197 -14.66 8.56 3.69
CA ARG A 197 -15.17 9.31 4.85
C ARG A 197 -16.69 9.44 4.82
N LYS A 198 -17.30 9.70 3.65
CA LYS A 198 -18.75 9.78 3.50
C LYS A 198 -19.42 8.48 3.98
N ILE A 199 -18.93 7.32 3.52
CA ILE A 199 -19.47 6.01 3.91
C ILE A 199 -19.31 5.78 5.43
N ILE A 200 -18.20 6.20 6.03
CA ILE A 200 -17.95 6.04 7.47
C ILE A 200 -18.90 6.91 8.30
N ILE A 201 -19.17 8.15 7.87
CA ILE A 201 -19.96 9.15 8.61
C ILE A 201 -21.47 8.98 8.39
N GLU A 202 -21.90 8.46 7.24
CA GLU A 202 -23.31 8.18 6.94
C GLU A 202 -23.95 7.34 8.06
N LYS A 203 -25.10 7.79 8.57
CA LYS A 203 -25.81 7.16 9.68
C LYS A 203 -26.70 6.02 9.22
#